data_AF-A0A971YRM1-F1
#
_entry.id   AF-A0A971YRM1-F1
#
_cell.length_a   1.000
_cell.length_b   1.000
_cell.length_c   1.000
_cell.angle_alpha   90.00
_cell.angle_beta   90.00
_cell.angle_gamma   90.00
#
_symmetry.space_group_name_H-M   'P 1'
#
loop_
_entity.id
_entity.type
_entity.pdbx_description
1 polymer ?
#
loop_
_entity_poly.entity_id
_entity_poly.type
_entity_poly.pdbx_seq_one_letter_code
_entity_poly.pdbx_strand_id
1 'polypeptide(L)'
;MPFTAEDVKFTIDFMKENQVPRYLANVDKVVKTELIDEYTVKVYFDTVSYWHLYNADLAFLPKHIWEDVEDYKSFEPWLEPHPTMEGYTKLVGTGPFVLKEYIPGEYVRLVKNPHYWRLNPAD
;
A
#
# COMPACT_ATOMS: atom_id res chain seq x y z
N MET A 1 -13.72 -1.44 4.19
CA MET A 1 -13.09 -2.76 3.94
C MET A 1 -11.83 -2.84 4.77
N PRO A 2 -11.55 -3.96 5.46
CA PRO A 2 -10.34 -4.13 6.27
C PRO A 2 -9.10 -4.33 5.39
N PHE A 3 -7.93 -4.02 5.95
CA PHE A 3 -6.62 -4.35 5.38
C PHE A 3 -6.28 -5.81 5.71
N THR A 4 -5.84 -6.60 4.73
CA THR A 4 -5.59 -8.05 4.90
C THR A 4 -4.26 -8.49 4.28
N ALA A 5 -3.93 -9.77 4.44
CA ALA A 5 -2.78 -10.40 3.78
C ALA A 5 -2.83 -10.28 2.24
N GLU A 6 -4.01 -10.11 1.63
CA GLU A 6 -4.13 -9.89 0.19
C GLU A 6 -3.50 -8.57 -0.26
N ASP A 7 -3.66 -7.49 0.50
CA ASP A 7 -3.05 -6.18 0.20
C ASP A 7 -1.52 -6.27 0.27
N VAL A 8 -0.99 -7.05 1.22
CA VAL A 8 0.45 -7.28 1.36
C VAL A 8 1.00 -8.04 0.17
N LYS A 9 0.37 -9.17 -0.19
CA LYS A 9 0.76 -9.96 -1.36
C LYS A 9 0.67 -9.14 -2.64
N PHE A 10 -0.45 -8.45 -2.84
CA PHE A 10 -0.66 -7.58 -4.00
C PHE A 10 0.46 -6.55 -4.11
N THR A 11 0.79 -5.87 -3.02
CA THR A 11 1.86 -4.85 -3.02
C THR A 11 3.21 -5.44 -3.43
N ILE A 12 3.63 -6.53 -2.81
CA ILE A 12 4.94 -7.14 -3.08
C ILE A 12 5.03 -7.59 -4.54
N ASP A 13 3.99 -8.29 -5.02
CA ASP A 13 3.93 -8.80 -6.38
C ASP A 13 3.90 -7.64 -7.39
N PHE A 14 3.06 -6.63 -7.15
CA PHE A 14 2.97 -5.42 -7.96
C PHE A 14 4.31 -4.70 -8.10
N MET A 15 5.01 -4.46 -6.98
CA MET A 15 6.31 -3.76 -6.99
C MET A 15 7.37 -4.55 -7.76
N LYS A 16 7.34 -5.89 -7.64
CA LYS A 16 8.29 -6.79 -8.30
C LYS A 16 8.02 -6.88 -9.80
N GLU A 17 6.79 -7.13 -10.20
CA GLU A 17 6.36 -7.28 -11.60
C GLU A 17 6.56 -5.98 -12.39
N ASN A 18 6.22 -4.84 -11.79
CA ASN A 18 6.39 -3.53 -12.42
C ASN A 18 7.81 -2.95 -12.28
N GLN A 19 8.72 -3.68 -11.62
CA GLN A 19 10.10 -3.26 -11.33
C GLN A 19 10.19 -1.83 -10.80
N VAL A 20 9.31 -1.47 -9.85
CA VAL A 20 9.18 -0.09 -9.37
C VAL A 20 10.53 0.39 -8.80
N PRO A 21 11.22 1.37 -9.42
CA PRO A 21 12.63 1.62 -9.15
C PRO A 21 12.95 1.91 -7.67
N ARG A 22 12.02 2.58 -6.97
CA ARG A 22 12.18 2.91 -5.57
C ARG A 22 12.14 1.70 -4.63
N TYR A 23 11.42 0.64 -5.00
CA TYR A 23 11.20 -0.55 -4.16
C TYR A 23 11.89 -1.80 -4.72
N LEU A 24 12.56 -1.69 -5.87
CA LEU A 24 13.17 -2.83 -6.55
C LEU A 24 14.14 -3.60 -5.65
N ALA A 25 15.00 -2.91 -4.90
CA ALA A 25 15.95 -3.53 -3.98
C ALA A 25 15.29 -4.25 -2.78
N ASN A 26 14.01 -3.98 -2.50
CA ASN A 26 13.27 -4.70 -1.48
C ASN A 26 12.71 -6.02 -2.03
N VAL A 27 12.26 -6.02 -3.29
CA VAL A 27 11.49 -7.13 -3.88
C VAL A 27 12.26 -7.99 -4.87
N ASP A 28 13.46 -7.59 -5.31
CA ASP A 28 14.25 -8.32 -6.31
C ASP A 28 14.66 -9.73 -5.85
N LYS A 29 14.86 -9.93 -4.55
CA LYS A 29 15.17 -11.23 -3.92
C LYS A 29 13.95 -12.02 -3.51
N VAL A 30 12.73 -11.46 -3.61
CA VAL A 30 11.51 -12.20 -3.26
C VAL A 30 11.27 -13.26 -4.34
N VAL A 31 11.17 -14.53 -3.94
CA VAL A 31 10.85 -15.66 -4.83
C VAL A 31 9.35 -15.77 -5.02
N LYS A 32 8.60 -15.81 -3.92
CA LYS A 32 7.14 -15.89 -3.91
C LYS A 32 6.56 -15.34 -2.61
N THR A 33 5.29 -14.96 -2.69
CA THR A 33 4.46 -14.55 -1.55
C THR A 33 3.26 -15.50 -1.45
N GLU A 34 3.09 -16.15 -0.31
CA GLU A 34 2.06 -17.15 -0.04
C GLU A 34 1.10 -16.65 1.04
N LEU A 35 -0.21 -16.70 0.76
CA LEU A 35 -1.26 -16.39 1.72
C LEU A 35 -1.48 -17.63 2.59
N ILE A 36 -1.37 -17.49 3.92
CA ILE A 36 -1.58 -18.58 4.86
C ILE A 36 -3.00 -18.50 5.44
N ASP A 37 -3.41 -17.31 5.86
CA ASP A 37 -4.77 -16.97 6.29
C ASP A 37 -5.03 -15.47 6.05
N GLU A 38 -6.15 -14.95 6.56
CA GLU A 38 -6.60 -13.55 6.35
C GLU A 38 -5.56 -12.50 6.80
N TYR A 39 -4.75 -12.80 7.83
CA TYR A 39 -3.78 -11.86 8.41
C TYR A 39 -2.35 -12.40 8.44
N THR A 40 -2.10 -13.58 7.86
CA THR A 40 -0.79 -14.22 7.81
C THR A 40 -0.30 -14.37 6.38
N VAL A 41 0.87 -13.78 6.10
CA VAL A 41 1.58 -13.90 4.82
C VAL A 41 2.96 -14.52 5.04
N LYS A 42 3.40 -15.35 4.09
CA LYS A 42 4.73 -15.92 4.08
C LYS A 42 5.48 -15.47 2.83
N VAL A 43 6.58 -14.75 3.04
CA VAL A 43 7.46 -14.23 1.98
C VAL A 43 8.72 -15.08 1.90
N TYR A 44 9.03 -15.57 0.71
CA TYR A 44 10.20 -16.40 0.45
C TYR A 44 11.28 -15.55 -0.25
N PHE A 45 12.52 -15.64 0.22
CA PHE A 45 13.67 -14.98 -0.40
C PHE A 45 14.68 -16.01 -0.89
N ASP A 46 15.42 -15.71 -1.96
CA ASP A 46 16.46 -16.60 -2.53
C ASP A 46 17.84 -16.45 -1.87
N THR A 47 17.94 -15.54 -0.89
CA THR A 47 19.16 -15.24 -0.14
C THR A 47 18.88 -15.21 1.35
N VAL A 48 19.94 -15.21 2.16
CA VAL A 48 19.86 -15.03 3.62
C VAL A 48 20.36 -13.65 3.97
N SER A 49 19.51 -12.83 4.59
CA SER A 49 19.83 -11.46 5.00
C SER A 49 18.93 -11.00 6.14
N TYR A 50 19.50 -10.35 7.14
CA TYR A 50 18.73 -9.65 8.18
C TYR A 50 17.84 -8.56 7.60
N TRP A 51 18.26 -7.96 6.47
CA TRP A 51 17.50 -6.92 5.79
C TRP A 51 16.18 -7.42 5.20
N HIS A 52 15.98 -8.73 5.02
CA HIS A 52 14.72 -9.28 4.51
C HIS A 52 13.52 -8.96 5.41
N LEU A 53 13.74 -8.74 6.71
CA LEU A 53 12.69 -8.28 7.61
C LEU A 53 12.16 -6.89 7.23
N TYR A 54 13.05 -5.98 6.84
CA TYR A 54 12.67 -4.64 6.39
C TYR A 54 12.17 -4.64 4.96
N ASN A 55 12.69 -5.52 4.11
CA ASN A 55 12.25 -5.64 2.72
C ASN A 55 10.80 -6.13 2.60
N ALA A 56 10.32 -6.91 3.58
CA ALA A 56 8.94 -7.35 3.66
C ALA A 56 7.98 -6.33 4.32
N ASP A 57 8.50 -5.26 4.94
CA ASP A 57 7.73 -4.20 5.61
C ASP A 57 7.64 -2.94 4.71
N LEU A 58 6.83 -3.03 3.66
CA LEU A 58 6.66 -1.98 2.66
C LEU A 58 5.49 -1.04 2.98
N ALA A 59 5.44 0.09 2.27
CA ALA A 59 4.23 0.88 2.18
C ALA A 59 3.19 0.12 1.35
N PHE A 60 2.20 -0.48 2.02
CA PHE A 60 1.21 -1.32 1.36
C PHE A 60 0.17 -0.52 0.57
N LEU A 61 -0.08 -0.98 -0.65
CA LEU A 61 -1.10 -0.47 -1.55
C LEU A 61 -2.44 -1.16 -1.26
N PRO A 62 -3.56 -0.41 -1.22
CA PRO A 62 -4.89 -1.01 -1.11
C PRO A 62 -5.25 -1.72 -2.42
N LYS A 63 -5.28 -3.06 -2.42
CA LYS A 63 -5.51 -3.89 -3.61
C LYS A 63 -6.75 -3.44 -4.38
N HIS A 64 -7.86 -3.24 -3.68
CA HIS A 64 -9.15 -2.82 -4.26
C HIS A 64 -9.17 -1.46 -5.00
N ILE A 65 -8.12 -0.65 -4.88
CA ILE A 65 -7.94 0.57 -5.66
C ILE A 65 -6.96 0.35 -6.81
N TRP A 66 -5.91 -0.43 -6.56
CA TRP A 66 -4.76 -0.57 -7.44
C TRP A 66 -4.86 -1.76 -8.41
N GLU A 67 -5.74 -2.73 -8.16
CA GLU A 67 -5.87 -3.93 -9.00
C GLU A 67 -6.36 -3.63 -10.42
N ASP A 68 -7.12 -2.54 -10.60
CA ASP A 68 -7.63 -2.09 -11.89
C ASP A 68 -6.76 -1.00 -12.54
N VAL A 69 -5.58 -0.68 -11.98
CA VAL A 69 -4.69 0.36 -12.51
C VAL A 69 -3.80 -0.22 -13.60
N GLU A 70 -4.09 0.10 -14.87
CA GLU A 70 -3.30 -0.38 -16.01
C GLU A 70 -1.94 0.31 -16.14
N ASP A 71 -1.89 1.64 -15.99
CA ASP A 71 -0.65 2.42 -16.03
C ASP A 71 -0.43 3.16 -14.71
N TYR A 72 0.33 2.53 -13.82
CA TYR A 72 0.65 3.12 -12.53
C TYR A 72 1.51 4.39 -12.60
N LYS A 73 2.19 4.64 -13.72
CA LYS A 73 3.11 5.78 -13.85
C LYS A 73 2.36 7.08 -14.09
N SER A 74 1.20 7.00 -14.75
CA SER A 74 0.30 8.12 -14.96
C SER A 74 -0.85 8.18 -13.95
N PHE A 75 -0.99 7.15 -13.11
CA PHE A 75 -2.02 7.11 -12.08
C PHE A 75 -1.79 8.18 -11.00
N GLU A 76 -2.74 9.12 -10.89
CA GLU A 76 -2.74 10.21 -9.91
C GLU A 76 -3.90 10.02 -8.92
N PRO A 77 -3.78 9.08 -7.94
CA PRO A 77 -4.87 8.74 -7.04
C PRO A 77 -5.37 9.92 -6.19
N TRP A 78 -4.57 10.97 -6.02
CA TRP A 78 -4.95 12.20 -5.31
C TRP A 78 -5.87 13.13 -6.12
N LEU A 79 -6.04 12.93 -7.43
CA LEU A 79 -6.96 13.67 -8.29
C LEU A 79 -8.21 12.90 -8.65
N GLU A 80 -8.16 11.56 -8.57
CA GLU A 80 -9.29 10.72 -8.95
C GLU A 80 -10.28 10.53 -7.79
N PRO A 81 -11.60 10.70 -8.03
CA PRO A 81 -12.61 10.50 -6.99
C PRO A 81 -12.68 9.04 -6.55
N HIS A 82 -12.91 8.83 -5.26
CA HIS A 82 -13.10 7.49 -4.71
C HIS A 82 -14.39 6.86 -5.31
N PRO A 83 -14.36 5.59 -5.74
CA PRO A 83 -15.49 4.97 -6.45
C PRO A 83 -16.79 4.90 -5.63
N THR A 84 -16.69 4.85 -4.30
CA THR A 84 -17.83 4.63 -3.40
C THR A 84 -17.95 5.65 -2.26
N MET A 85 -17.00 6.58 -2.11
CA MET A 85 -16.95 7.50 -0.95
C MET A 85 -16.90 8.94 -1.45
N GLU A 86 -18.04 9.63 -1.38
CA GLU A 86 -18.16 11.01 -1.85
C GLU A 86 -17.22 11.95 -1.07
N GLY A 87 -16.54 12.85 -1.79
CA GLY A 87 -15.61 13.82 -1.20
C GLY A 87 -14.24 13.25 -0.80
N TYR A 88 -13.96 11.98 -1.14
CA TYR A 88 -12.66 11.34 -1.01
C TYR A 88 -12.07 11.03 -2.38
N THR A 89 -10.75 10.79 -2.42
CA THR A 89 -10.02 10.40 -3.63
C THR A 89 -9.58 8.95 -3.57
N LYS A 90 -9.03 8.42 -4.67
CA LYS A 90 -8.40 7.09 -4.70
C LYS A 90 -7.08 7.02 -3.90
N LEU A 91 -6.60 8.13 -3.32
CA LEU A 91 -5.44 8.13 -2.41
C LEU A 91 -5.84 7.54 -1.05
N VAL A 92 -5.87 6.21 -0.99
CA VAL A 92 -6.25 5.43 0.18
C VAL A 92 -5.00 4.82 0.83
N GLY A 93 -4.96 4.81 2.17
CA GLY A 93 -3.89 4.19 2.95
C GLY A 93 -4.30 3.94 4.41
N THR A 94 -3.43 3.28 5.17
CA THR A 94 -3.69 2.86 6.57
C THR A 94 -3.05 3.79 7.61
N GLY A 95 -2.55 4.95 7.17
CA GLY A 95 -1.80 5.90 7.98
C GLY A 95 -2.65 6.77 8.93
N PRO A 96 -1.98 7.61 9.75
CA PRO A 96 -2.64 8.48 10.73
C PRO A 96 -3.43 9.65 10.14
N PHE A 97 -3.29 9.91 8.84
CA PHE A 97 -3.91 11.04 8.16
C PHE A 97 -4.57 10.62 6.84
N VAL A 98 -5.61 11.36 6.45
CA VAL A 98 -6.35 11.21 5.19
C VAL A 98 -6.21 12.50 4.39
N LEU A 99 -6.03 12.38 3.06
CA LEU A 99 -6.01 13.54 2.17
C LEU A 99 -7.39 14.21 2.17
N LYS A 100 -7.41 15.52 2.45
CA LYS A 100 -8.64 16.31 2.43
C LYS A 100 -8.70 17.21 1.21
N GLU A 101 -7.58 17.81 0.84
CA GLU A 101 -7.52 18.80 -0.23
C GLU A 101 -6.09 18.90 -0.76
N TYR A 102 -5.96 19.10 -2.06
CA TYR A 102 -4.69 19.30 -2.73
C TYR A 102 -4.83 20.44 -3.74
N ILE A 103 -4.07 21.53 -3.50
CA ILE A 103 -3.94 22.65 -4.44
C ILE A 103 -2.50 22.64 -4.95
N PRO A 104 -2.26 22.24 -6.22
CA PRO A 104 -0.92 22.13 -6.79
C PRO A 104 -0.13 23.43 -6.66
N GLY A 105 1.09 23.34 -6.13
CA GLY A 105 1.97 24.49 -5.93
C GLY A 105 1.65 25.36 -4.71
N GLU A 106 0.54 25.11 -4.01
CA GLU A 106 0.16 25.85 -2.80
C GLU A 106 0.22 24.98 -1.56
N TYR A 107 -0.68 24.00 -1.41
CA TYR A 107 -0.76 23.19 -0.20
C TYR A 107 -1.35 21.79 -0.40
N VAL A 108 -0.97 20.90 0.51
CA VAL A 108 -1.62 19.61 0.76
C VAL A 108 -2.24 19.67 2.15
N ARG A 109 -3.57 19.54 2.24
CA ARG A 109 -4.29 19.51 3.50
C ARG A 109 -4.62 18.07 3.86
N LEU A 110 -4.15 17.65 5.01
CA LEU A 110 -4.46 16.35 5.60
C LEU A 110 -5.36 16.54 6.83
N VAL A 111 -6.26 15.59 7.05
CA VAL A 111 -7.08 15.52 8.27
C VAL A 111 -6.76 14.24 9.03
N LYS A 112 -6.95 14.26 10.35
CA LYS A 112 -6.74 13.08 11.20
C LYS A 112 -7.58 11.91 10.69
N ASN A 113 -6.98 10.73 10.58
CA ASN A 113 -7.71 9.48 10.40
C ASN A 113 -8.35 9.08 11.74
N PRO A 114 -9.69 9.15 11.89
CA PRO A 114 -10.35 8.79 13.15
C PRO A 114 -10.26 7.28 13.44
N HIS A 115 -9.95 6.46 12.44
CA HIS A 115 -9.83 5.01 12.53
C HIS A 115 -8.37 4.52 12.49
N TYR A 116 -7.42 5.39 12.83
CA TYR A 116 -6.02 4.98 12.83
C TYR A 116 -5.76 3.92 13.91
N TRP A 117 -5.34 2.73 13.47
CA TRP A 117 -5.22 1.52 14.29
C TRP A 117 -4.27 1.66 15.50
N ARG A 118 -3.28 2.56 15.44
CA ARG A 118 -2.38 2.80 16.60
C ARG A 118 -2.97 3.72 17.68
N LEU A 119 -4.11 4.37 17.45
CA LEU A 119 -4.75 5.21 18.48
C LEU A 119 -5.58 4.41 19.47
N ASN A 120 -6.14 3.29 19.01
CA ASN A 120 -6.91 2.36 19.82
C ASN A 120 -6.37 0.94 19.54
N PRO A 121 -5.17 0.61 20.03
CA PRO A 121 -4.67 -0.76 19.88
C PRO A 121 -5.71 -1.71 20.49
N ALA A 122 -6.05 -2.77 19.76
CA ALA A 122 -6.82 -3.87 20.34
C ALA A 122 -5.95 -4.49 21.45
N ASP A 123 -6.51 -4.61 22.65
CA ASP A 123 -5.89 -5.32 23.78
C ASP A 123 -5.62 -6.79 23.43
#